data_AF-A0A172UPC3-F1
#
_entry.id   AF-A0A172UPC3-F1
#
_cell.length_a   1.000
_cell.length_b   1.000
_cell.length_c   1.000
_cell.angle_alpha   90.00
_cell.angle_beta   90.00
_cell.angle_gamma   90.00
#
_symmetry.space_group_name_H-M   'P 1'
#
loop_
_entity.id
_entity.type
_entity.pdbx_description
1 polymer ?
#
loop_
_entity_poly.entity_id
_entity_poly.type
_entity_poly.pdbx_seq_one_letter_code
_entity_poly.pdbx_strand_id
1 'polypeptide(L)' 'MGYRKGDIVTARRRIEGIDVPVVPAGATGTVTTTTLFGSPKRVHFEVSDGWGEKSFQVRVRRGDVEAPGAR' A
#
# COMPACT_ATOMS: atom_id res chain seq x y z
N MET A 1 14.92 7.20 5.44
CA MET A 1 13.74 7.21 6.34
C MET A 1 12.99 5.89 6.23
N GLY A 2 12.52 5.36 7.34
CA GLY A 2 11.62 4.19 7.36
C GLY A 2 10.16 4.64 7.46
N TYR A 3 9.25 3.73 7.14
CA TYR A 3 7.81 3.94 7.27
C TYR A 3 7.36 3.75 8.72
N ARG A 4 6.26 4.41 9.07
CA ARG A 4 5.55 4.33 10.35
C ARG A 4 4.07 4.01 10.12
N LYS A 5 3.41 3.48 11.14
CA LYS A 5 1.96 3.30 11.10
C LYS A 5 1.29 4.67 10.98
N GLY A 6 0.34 4.79 10.06
CA GLY A 6 -0.34 6.04 9.74
C GLY A 6 0.28 6.80 8.58
N ASP A 7 1.48 6.42 8.11
CA ASP A 7 2.07 7.05 6.93
C ASP A 7 1.21 6.79 5.69
N ILE A 8 1.01 7.82 4.89
CA ILE A 8 0.46 7.69 3.55
C ILE A 8 1.55 7.16 2.63
N VAL A 9 1.18 6.25 1.72
CA VAL A 9 2.06 5.70 0.70
C VAL A 9 1.32 5.55 -0.62
N THR A 10 2.06 5.50 -1.71
CA THR A 10 1.52 5.27 -3.05
C THR A 10 2.06 3.96 -3.62
N ALA A 11 1.20 3.15 -4.23
CA ALA A 11 1.61 1.93 -4.92
C ALA A 11 2.44 2.29 -6.16
N ARG A 12 3.70 1.86 -6.20
CA ARG A 12 4.62 2.12 -7.32
C ARG A 12 4.33 1.28 -8.55
N ARG A 13 3.72 0.12 -8.32
CA ARG A 13 3.34 -0.85 -9.34
C ARG A 13 2.01 -1.47 -8.97
N ARG A 14 1.40 -2.15 -9.94
CA ARG A 14 0.24 -2.99 -9.69
C ARG A 14 0.62 -4.09 -8.68
N ILE A 15 -0.14 -4.20 -7.60
CA ILE A 15 0.04 -5.23 -6.57
C ILE A 15 -1.09 -6.24 -6.74
N GLU A 16 -0.72 -7.48 -6.97
CA GLU A 16 -1.64 -8.60 -7.14
C GLU A 16 -1.01 -9.89 -6.61
N GLY A 17 -1.82 -10.88 -6.27
CA GLY A 17 -1.36 -12.15 -5.72
C GLY A 17 -2.52 -13.05 -5.34
N ILE A 18 -2.20 -14.27 -4.88
CA ILE A 18 -3.20 -15.20 -4.36
C ILE A 18 -3.82 -14.56 -3.09
N ASP A 19 -5.14 -14.45 -3.07
CA ASP A 19 -5.94 -13.81 -2.01
C ASP A 19 -5.63 -12.34 -1.75
N VAL A 20 -5.05 -11.63 -2.73
CA VAL A 20 -4.81 -10.19 -2.66
C VAL A 20 -5.67 -9.49 -3.72
N PRO A 21 -6.61 -8.62 -3.32
CA PRO A 21 -7.34 -7.79 -4.28
C PRO A 21 -6.36 -6.91 -5.07
N VAL A 22 -6.64 -6.73 -6.35
CA VAL A 22 -5.75 -5.99 -7.26
C VAL A 22 -5.69 -4.52 -6.83
N VAL A 23 -4.48 -4.04 -6.52
CA VAL A 23 -4.19 -2.62 -6.28
C VAL A 23 -3.55 -2.05 -7.54
N PRO A 24 -4.14 -1.04 -8.20
CA PRO A 24 -3.51 -0.39 -9.34
C PRO A 24 -2.29 0.42 -8.92
N ALA A 25 -1.33 0.58 -9.84
CA ALA A 25 -0.24 1.53 -9.64
C ALA A 25 -0.82 2.95 -9.46
N GLY A 26 -0.22 3.74 -8.59
CA GLY A 26 -0.71 5.07 -8.21
C GLY A 26 -1.78 5.06 -7.11
N ALA A 27 -2.27 3.89 -6.68
CA ALA A 27 -3.22 3.83 -5.58
C ALA A 27 -2.60 4.33 -4.27
N THR A 28 -3.32 5.20 -3.58
CA THR A 28 -2.92 5.70 -2.26
C THR A 28 -3.40 4.76 -1.17
N GLY A 29 -2.56 4.53 -0.16
CA GLY A 29 -2.92 3.74 1.00
C GLY A 29 -2.24 4.23 2.27
N THR A 30 -2.73 3.73 3.40
CA THR A 30 -2.22 4.08 4.73
C THR A 30 -1.51 2.88 5.34
N VAL A 31 -0.27 3.05 5.80
CA VAL A 31 0.51 1.99 6.44
C VAL A 31 -0.17 1.60 7.76
N THR A 32 -0.60 0.34 7.87
CA THR A 32 -1.23 -0.17 9.10
C THR A 32 -0.26 -0.93 9.98
N THR A 33 0.77 -1.53 9.38
CA THR A 33 1.78 -2.30 10.10
C THR A 33 3.13 -2.18 9.42
N THR A 34 4.18 -1.99 10.21
CA THR A 34 5.57 -1.98 9.77
C THR A 34 6.31 -3.20 10.31
N THR A 35 7.39 -3.56 9.63
CA THR A 35 8.40 -4.50 10.15
C THR A 35 9.28 -3.80 11.18
N LEU A 36 10.02 -4.56 11.99
CA LEU A 36 10.98 -4.01 12.97
C LEU A 36 12.01 -3.06 12.33
N PHE A 37 12.34 -3.27 11.04
CA PHE A 37 13.27 -2.44 10.27
C PHE A 37 12.61 -1.27 9.54
N GLY A 38 11.36 -0.92 9.88
CA GLY A 38 10.66 0.23 9.29
C GLY A 38 10.29 0.06 7.82
N SER A 39 10.25 -1.17 7.30
CA SER A 39 9.63 -1.44 5.99
C SER A 39 8.13 -1.65 6.19
N PRO A 40 7.27 -1.18 5.28
CA PRO A 40 5.83 -1.38 5.40
C PRO A 40 5.55 -2.88 5.22
N LYS A 41 4.76 -3.43 6.13
CA LYS A 41 4.35 -4.84 6.12
C LYS A 41 2.92 -4.98 5.61
N ARG A 42 2.04 -4.05 6.02
CA ARG A 42 0.65 -3.99 5.57
C ARG A 42 0.23 -2.55 5.32
N VAL A 43 -0.53 -2.36 4.26
CA VAL A 43 -1.10 -1.07 3.86
C VAL A 43 -2.60 -1.27 3.63
N HIS A 44 -3.39 -0.35 4.17
CA HIS A 44 -4.82 -0.26 3.87
C HIS A 44 -4.98 0.59 2.61
N PHE A 45 -5.50 -0.01 1.55
CA PHE A 45 -5.81 0.69 0.30
C PHE A 45 -7.30 0.88 0.19
N GLU A 46 -7.69 2.05 -0.31
CA GLU A 46 -9.04 2.37 -0.76
C GLU A 46 -8.96 2.51 -2.28
N VAL A 47 -9.63 1.61 -2.99
CA VAL A 47 -9.63 1.54 -4.45
C VAL A 47 -11.08 1.61 -4.91
N SER A 48 -11.43 2.67 -5.62
CA SER A 48 -12.68 2.73 -6.36
C SER A 48 -12.52 1.95 -7.66
N ASP A 49 -13.25 0.84 -7.78
CA ASP A 49 -13.42 0.18 -9.07
C ASP A 49 -14.78 0.56 -9.68
N GLY A 50 -15.02 0.16 -10.94
CA GLY A 50 -16.28 0.44 -11.62
C GLY A 50 -17.53 -0.17 -10.96
N TRP A 51 -17.36 -0.90 -9.86
CA TRP A 51 -18.41 -1.55 -9.08
C TRP A 51 -18.57 -0.92 -7.68
N GLY A 52 -17.75 0.06 -7.32
CA GLY A 52 -17.82 0.79 -6.05
C GLY A 52 -16.46 0.96 -5.37
N GLU A 53 -16.48 1.62 -4.22
CA GLU A 53 -15.29 1.75 -3.38
C GLU A 53 -15.04 0.46 -2.60
N LYS A 54 -13.82 -0.06 -2.71
CA LYS A 54 -13.37 -1.25 -1.98
C LYS A 54 -12.17 -0.88 -1.13
N SER A 55 -12.20 -1.30 0.13
CA SER A 55 -11.12 -1.08 1.07
C SER A 55 -10.60 -2.42 1.60
N PHE A 56 -9.28 -2.58 1.64
CA PHE A 56 -8.66 -3.84 2.03
C PHE A 56 -7.19 -3.68 2.47
N GLN A 57 -6.73 -4.58 3.34
CA GLN A 57 -5.35 -4.57 3.85
C GLN A 57 -4.44 -5.53 3.08
N VAL A 58 -3.50 -4.97 2.34
CA VAL A 58 -2.58 -5.73 1.49
C VAL A 58 -1.22 -5.84 2.16
N ARG A 59 -0.60 -7.03 2.06
CA ARG A 59 0.82 -7.18 2.39
C ARG A 59 1.65 -6.61 1.25
N VAL A 60 2.53 -5.68 1.58
CA VAL A 60 3.40 -5.02 0.60
C VAL A 60 4.86 -5.30 0.92
N ARG A 61 5.70 -5.27 -0.12
CA ARG A 61 7.16 -5.18 0.01
C ARG A 61 7.55 -3.71 -0.01
N ARG A 62 8.74 -3.40 0.52
CA ARG A 62 9.28 -2.03 0.50
C ARG A 62 9.34 -1.41 -0.89
N GLY A 63 9.58 -2.22 -1.93
CA GLY A 63 9.63 -1.75 -3.32
C GLY A 63 8.27 -1.61 -4.01
N ASP A 64 7.19 -2.11 -3.41
CA ASP A 64 5.84 -2.01 -3.97
C ASP A 64 5.22 -0.62 -3.74
N VAL A 65 5.71 0.10 -2.73
CA VAL A 65 5.15 1.39 -2.30
C VAL A 65 6.25 2.44 -2.12
N GLU A 66 5.88 3.70 -2.31
CA GLU A 66 6.73 4.86 -2.03
C GLU A 66 6.07 5.81 -1.05
N ALA A 67 6.90 6.51 -0.27
CA ALA A 67 6.43 7.58 0.59
C ALA A 67 6.13 8.82 -0.27
N PRO A 68 5.11 9.61 0.10
CA PRO A 68 4.80 10.87 -0.56
C PRO A 68 6.03 11.79 -0.48
N GLY A 69 6.59 12.15 -1.64
CA GLY A 69 7.76 13.02 -1.74
C GLY A 69 9.11 12.31 -1.94
N ALA A 70 9.16 10.99 -2.08
CA ALA A 70 10.34 10.30 -2.59
C ALA A 70 10.45 10.51 -4.11
N ARG A 71 11.01 11.65 -4.53
CA ARG A 71 11.32 11.96 -5.93
C ARG A 71 12.76 11.62 -6.25
#